data_AF-A0A2E4JGT7-F1
#
_entry.id   AF-A0A2E4JGT7-F1
#
_cell.length_a   1.000
_cell.length_b   1.000
_cell.length_c   1.000
_cell.angle_alpha   90.00
_cell.angle_beta   90.00
_cell.angle_gamma   90.00
#
_symmetry.space_group_name_H-M   'P 1'
#
loop_
_entity.id
_entity.type
_entity.pdbx_description
1 polymer ?
#
loop_
_entity_poly.entity_id
_entity_poly.type
_entity_poly.pdbx_seq_one_letter_code
_entity_poly.pdbx_strand_id
1 'polypeptide(L)'
;MKPVTWEDISVERISNSVQRRVLWGDKGTFAQLTLANGTHVAKHRHSAEQFTCIIKGAIRLNIDGQAVLLRVGEMLVIPANVEHEAWVVEDCVVWDFFTERRDDWQEGINQYLDSD
;
A
#
# COMPACT_ATOMS: atom_id res chain seq x y z
N MET A 1 3.18 -26.28 1.50
CA MET A 1 2.61 -24.95 1.17
C MET A 1 2.00 -25.02 -0.22
N LYS A 2 0.86 -24.37 -0.47
CA LYS A 2 0.25 -24.28 -1.80
C LYS A 2 0.47 -22.86 -2.34
N PRO A 3 0.88 -22.70 -3.61
CA PRO A 3 0.92 -21.37 -4.22
C PRO A 3 -0.48 -20.79 -4.29
N VAL A 4 -0.57 -19.47 -4.22
CA VAL A 4 -1.81 -18.69 -4.42
C VAL A 4 -1.52 -17.59 -5.44
N THR A 5 -2.53 -17.21 -6.22
CA THR A 5 -2.49 -16.00 -7.06
C THR A 5 -3.26 -14.87 -6.39
N TRP A 6 -3.17 -13.66 -6.92
CA TRP A 6 -3.97 -12.54 -6.41
C TRP A 6 -5.46 -12.78 -6.62
N GLU A 7 -5.84 -13.52 -7.66
CA GLU A 7 -7.23 -13.87 -7.96
C GLU A 7 -7.83 -14.84 -6.92
N ASP A 8 -6.98 -15.65 -6.26
CA ASP A 8 -7.41 -16.55 -5.18
C ASP A 8 -7.75 -15.80 -3.88
N ILE A 9 -7.28 -14.56 -3.72
CA ILE A 9 -7.44 -13.75 -2.51
C ILE A 9 -8.65 -12.82 -2.66
N SER A 10 -9.56 -12.86 -1.68
CA SER A 10 -10.74 -12.00 -1.65
C SER A 10 -10.36 -10.52 -1.65
N VAL A 11 -11.11 -9.72 -2.40
CA VAL A 11 -10.95 -8.27 -2.42
C VAL A 11 -11.65 -7.67 -1.21
N GLU A 12 -10.90 -6.91 -0.44
CA GLU A 12 -11.44 -6.02 0.59
C GLU A 12 -11.60 -4.63 -0.03
N ARG A 13 -12.84 -4.15 -0.09
CA ARG A 13 -13.12 -2.75 -0.44
C ARG A 13 -13.01 -1.92 0.83
N ILE A 14 -12.04 -1.03 0.87
CA ILE A 14 -11.80 -0.13 2.01
C ILE A 14 -12.64 1.12 1.85
N SER A 15 -12.63 1.71 0.66
CA SER A 15 -13.42 2.89 0.30
C SER A 15 -13.93 2.80 -1.14
N ASN A 16 -14.50 3.89 -1.67
CA ASN A 16 -14.84 3.95 -3.09
C ASN A 16 -13.61 3.94 -4.00
N SER A 17 -12.50 4.49 -3.50
CA SER A 17 -11.26 4.76 -4.22
C SER A 17 -10.13 3.77 -3.90
N VAL A 18 -10.27 2.98 -2.81
CA VAL A 18 -9.25 2.04 -2.33
C VAL A 18 -9.81 0.62 -2.18
N GLN A 19 -9.14 -0.33 -2.82
CA GLN A 19 -9.34 -1.76 -2.61
C GLN A 19 -8.01 -2.43 -2.31
N ARG A 20 -8.04 -3.53 -1.56
CA ARG A 20 -6.84 -4.33 -1.31
C ARG A 20 -7.11 -5.82 -1.37
N ARG A 21 -6.04 -6.57 -1.60
CA ARG A 21 -5.92 -8.00 -1.33
C ARG A 21 -4.69 -8.19 -0.45
N VAL A 22 -4.79 -9.06 0.55
CA VAL A 22 -3.70 -9.24 1.51
C VAL A 22 -3.34 -10.72 1.63
N LEU A 23 -2.06 -11.01 1.43
CA LEU A 23 -1.45 -12.29 1.76
C LEU A 23 -0.72 -12.15 3.11
N TRP A 24 -1.26 -12.83 4.11
CA TRP A 24 -0.77 -12.76 5.49
C TRP A 24 0.34 -13.79 5.73
N GLY A 25 1.47 -13.31 6.26
CA GLY A 25 2.47 -14.15 6.91
C GLY A 25 2.42 -14.02 8.43
N ASP A 26 3.29 -14.77 9.12
CA ASP A 26 3.42 -14.67 10.59
C ASP A 26 4.22 -13.44 11.02
N LYS A 27 5.10 -12.95 10.15
CA LYS A 27 6.04 -11.83 10.43
C LYS A 27 6.01 -10.74 9.39
N GLY A 28 5.10 -10.79 8.43
CA GLY A 28 5.06 -9.82 7.34
C GLY A 28 3.74 -9.89 6.60
N THR A 29 3.48 -8.82 5.87
CA THR A 29 2.25 -8.67 5.09
C THR A 29 2.61 -8.30 3.67
N PHE A 30 2.09 -9.04 2.70
CA PHE A 30 2.18 -8.67 1.29
C PHE A 30 0.79 -8.25 0.82
N ALA A 31 0.67 -7.02 0.34
CA ALA A 31 -0.59 -6.45 -0.12
C ALA A 31 -0.51 -6.03 -1.58
N GLN A 32 -1.62 -6.25 -2.29
CA GLN A 32 -1.90 -5.58 -3.55
C GLN A 32 -2.98 -4.54 -3.28
N LEU A 33 -2.67 -3.27 -3.52
CA LEU A 33 -3.63 -2.17 -3.46
C LEU A 33 -4.02 -1.77 -4.87
N THR A 34 -5.32 -1.59 -5.09
CA THR A 34 -5.88 -0.93 -6.27
C THR A 34 -6.40 0.42 -5.83
N LEU A 35 -5.86 1.48 -6.44
CA LEU A 35 -6.14 2.85 -6.05
C LEU A 35 -6.63 3.64 -7.27
N ALA A 36 -7.73 4.37 -7.14
CA ALA A 36 -8.25 5.21 -8.21
C ALA A 36 -7.43 6.51 -8.36
N ASN A 37 -7.39 7.08 -9.56
CA ASN A 37 -6.81 8.40 -9.78
C ASN A 37 -7.46 9.46 -8.86
N GLY A 38 -6.65 10.34 -8.29
CA GLY A 38 -7.06 11.37 -7.34
C GLY A 38 -7.14 10.90 -5.89
N THR A 39 -6.96 9.60 -5.62
CA THR A 39 -6.87 9.06 -4.26
C THR A 39 -5.71 9.69 -3.51
N HIS A 40 -5.97 10.12 -2.28
CA HIS A 40 -4.95 10.63 -1.36
C HIS A 40 -4.84 9.68 -0.16
N VAL A 41 -3.69 9.01 -0.04
CA VAL A 41 -3.35 8.23 1.15
C VAL A 41 -2.75 9.19 2.17
N ALA A 42 -3.49 9.42 3.25
CA ALA A 42 -3.16 10.42 4.24
C ALA A 42 -1.80 10.15 4.88
N LYS A 43 -1.16 11.23 5.30
CA LYS A 43 0.11 11.20 6.00
C LYS A 43 0.06 10.29 7.24
N HIS A 44 0.99 9.35 7.33
CA HIS A 44 1.08 8.39 8.43
C HIS A 44 2.51 7.87 8.61
N ARG A 45 2.70 7.00 9.60
CA ARG A 45 3.93 6.24 9.84
C ARG A 45 3.59 4.95 10.59
N HIS A 46 4.48 3.97 10.52
CA HIS A 46 4.37 2.71 11.26
C HIS A 46 5.76 2.12 11.54
N SER A 47 5.85 1.17 12.47
CA SER A 47 7.10 0.49 12.85
C SER A 47 7.67 -0.42 11.75
N ALA A 48 6.82 -0.94 10.87
CA ALA A 48 7.27 -1.78 9.77
C ALA A 48 8.10 -0.98 8.74
N GLU A 49 9.16 -1.59 8.21
CA GLU A 49 9.74 -1.16 6.94
C GLU A 49 8.79 -1.57 5.81
N GLN A 50 8.55 -0.67 4.86
CA GLN A 50 7.65 -0.89 3.73
C GLN A 50 8.42 -0.87 2.41
N PHE A 51 8.20 -1.88 1.59
CA PHE A 51 8.69 -1.98 0.22
C PHE A 51 7.52 -1.70 -0.71
N THR A 52 7.66 -0.73 -1.59
CA THR A 52 6.61 -0.32 -2.53
C THR A 52 7.05 -0.60 -3.95
N CYS A 53 6.18 -1.21 -4.76
CA CYS A 53 6.42 -1.51 -6.16
C CYS A 53 5.20 -1.14 -7.01
N ILE A 54 5.40 -0.38 -8.08
CA ILE A 54 4.31 0.02 -8.98
C ILE A 54 4.16 -1.00 -10.10
N ILE A 55 2.97 -1.61 -10.17
CA ILE A 55 2.64 -2.63 -11.17
C ILE A 55 1.86 -2.02 -12.34
N LYS A 56 1.06 -1.00 -12.05
CA LYS A 56 0.30 -0.22 -13.04
C LYS A 56 0.15 1.21 -12.54
N GLY A 57 0.14 2.17 -13.45
CA GLY A 57 -0.13 3.58 -13.15
C GLY A 57 1.09 4.30 -12.55
N ALA A 58 0.81 5.30 -11.72
CA ALA A 58 1.84 6.09 -11.07
C ALA A 58 1.32 6.70 -9.76
N ILE A 59 2.22 6.82 -8.79
CA ILE A 59 1.95 7.43 -7.49
C ILE A 59 3.03 8.44 -7.16
N ARG A 60 2.64 9.61 -6.66
CA ARG A 60 3.55 10.56 -6.06
C ARG A 60 3.58 10.31 -4.57
N LEU A 61 4.75 10.04 -4.01
CA LEU A 61 4.97 9.92 -2.58
C LEU A 61 5.68 11.17 -2.06
N ASN A 62 5.40 11.51 -0.80
CA ASN A 62 6.23 12.38 0.00
C ASN A 62 6.74 11.55 1.19
N ILE A 63 8.06 11.42 1.31
CA ILE A 63 8.72 10.63 2.35
C ILE A 63 9.69 11.57 3.06
N ASP A 64 9.43 11.87 4.35
CA ASP A 64 10.23 12.81 5.14
C ASP A 64 10.48 14.18 4.45
N GLY A 65 9.46 14.71 3.78
CA GLY A 65 9.54 15.98 3.05
C GLY A 65 10.16 15.88 1.65
N GLN A 66 10.62 14.69 1.23
CA GLN A 66 11.14 14.45 -0.11
C GLN A 66 10.06 13.88 -1.01
N ALA A 67 9.74 14.61 -2.09
CA ALA A 67 8.79 14.14 -3.09
C ALA A 67 9.46 13.21 -4.11
N VAL A 68 8.86 12.06 -4.35
CA VAL A 68 9.27 11.11 -5.39
C VAL A 68 8.05 10.67 -6.19
N LEU A 69 8.19 10.58 -7.51
CA LEU A 69 7.19 10.00 -8.38
C LEU A 69 7.65 8.59 -8.74
N LEU A 70 6.79 7.60 -8.50
CA LEU A 70 7.02 6.23 -8.95
C LEU A 70 6.07 5.88 -10.09
N ARG A 71 6.60 5.18 -11.08
CA ARG A 71 5.91 4.64 -12.25
C ARG A 71 6.13 3.14 -12.35
N VAL A 72 5.43 2.50 -13.27
CA VAL A 72 5.47 1.05 -13.50
C VAL A 72 6.91 0.50 -13.53
N GLY A 73 7.16 -0.51 -12.70
CA GLY A 73 8.45 -1.17 -12.55
C GLY A 73 9.41 -0.51 -11.56
N GLU A 74 9.12 0.71 -11.11
CA GLU A 74 9.92 1.39 -10.09
C GLU A 74 9.52 0.93 -8.68
N MET A 75 10.52 0.90 -7.80
CA MET A 75 10.40 0.42 -6.43
C MET A 75 11.18 1.30 -5.48
N LEU A 76 10.74 1.38 -4.23
CA LEU A 76 11.53 1.97 -3.15
C LEU A 76 11.25 1.29 -1.81
N VAL A 77 12.06 1.65 -0.82
CA VAL A 77 11.88 1.27 0.57
C VAL A 77 11.56 2.52 1.38
N ILE A 78 10.49 2.47 2.16
CA ILE A 78 10.16 3.46 3.19
C ILE A 78 10.66 2.89 4.53
N PRO A 79 11.66 3.52 5.16
CA PRO A 79 12.19 3.02 6.43
C PRO A 79 11.14 3.07 7.55
N ALA A 80 11.33 2.20 8.55
CA ALA A 80 10.51 2.17 9.75
C ALA A 80 10.37 3.55 10.41
N ASN A 81 9.15 3.88 10.84
CA ASN A 81 8.76 5.11 11.54
C ASN A 81 9.00 6.42 10.76
N VAL A 82 9.36 6.35 9.46
CA VAL A 82 9.44 7.52 8.59
C VAL A 82 8.05 7.92 8.14
N GLU A 83 7.73 9.19 8.31
CA GLU A 83 6.45 9.75 7.91
C GLU A 83 6.35 9.84 6.39
N HIS A 84 5.22 9.36 5.86
CA HIS A 84 4.99 9.33 4.42
C HIS A 84 3.50 9.53 4.07
N GLU A 85 3.27 9.96 2.84
CA GLU A 85 1.98 10.38 2.28
C GLU A 85 2.00 10.11 0.77
N ALA A 86 0.84 9.81 0.15
CA ALA A 86 0.80 9.45 -1.26
C ALA A 86 -0.40 10.04 -2.01
N TRP A 87 -0.17 10.48 -3.25
CA TRP A 87 -1.20 10.92 -4.19
C TRP A 87 -1.15 10.07 -5.44
N VAL A 88 -2.28 9.47 -5.77
CA VAL A 88 -2.45 8.64 -6.96
C VAL A 88 -2.74 9.54 -8.14
N VAL A 89 -1.81 9.62 -9.09
CA VAL A 89 -1.90 10.53 -10.24
C VAL A 89 -2.47 9.87 -11.49
N GLU A 90 -2.53 8.53 -11.49
CA GLU A 90 -3.10 7.67 -12.52
C GLU A 90 -3.66 6.42 -11.80
N ASP A 91 -4.76 5.81 -12.26
CA ASP A 91 -5.28 4.57 -11.67
C ASP A 91 -4.15 3.54 -11.47
N CYS A 92 -3.93 3.15 -10.23
CA CYS A 92 -2.70 2.52 -9.81
C CYS A 92 -2.94 1.13 -9.22
N VAL A 93 -2.04 0.20 -9.53
CA VAL A 93 -1.89 -1.05 -8.78
C VAL A 93 -0.52 -1.03 -8.14
N VAL A 94 -0.51 -1.08 -6.80
CA VAL A 94 0.70 -1.06 -5.98
C VAL A 94 0.83 -2.39 -5.26
N TRP A 95 2.04 -2.93 -5.24
CA TRP A 95 2.41 -4.02 -4.36
C TRP A 95 3.22 -3.46 -3.22
N ASP A 96 2.71 -3.63 -2.00
CA ASP A 96 3.40 -3.26 -0.77
C ASP A 96 3.76 -4.52 0.02
N PHE A 97 4.99 -4.57 0.52
CA PHE A 97 5.42 -5.56 1.49
C PHE A 97 5.88 -4.87 2.77
N PHE A 98 5.38 -5.36 3.91
CA PHE A 98 5.72 -4.87 5.23
C PHE A 98 6.51 -5.93 5.99
N THR A 99 7.60 -5.53 6.65
CA THR A 99 8.45 -6.42 7.46
C THR A 99 7.84 -6.83 8.80
N GLU A 100 6.64 -6.32 9.10
CA GLU A 100 5.82 -6.71 10.24
C GLU A 100 4.41 -7.04 9.73
N ARG A 101 3.70 -7.88 10.47
CA ARG A 101 2.32 -8.20 10.15
C ARG A 101 1.43 -6.99 10.46
N ARG A 102 0.59 -6.61 9.51
CA ARG A 102 -0.38 -5.52 9.63
C ARG A 102 -1.65 -5.96 10.37
N ASP A 103 -1.51 -6.31 11.64
CA ASP A 103 -2.63 -6.76 12.46
C ASP A 103 -3.69 -5.66 12.62
N ASP A 104 -3.27 -4.39 12.59
CA ASP A 104 -4.16 -3.22 12.56
C ASP A 104 -5.15 -3.28 11.39
N TRP A 105 -4.67 -3.66 10.20
CA TRP A 105 -5.53 -3.86 9.03
C TRP A 105 -6.49 -5.03 9.18
N GLN A 106 -6.07 -6.11 9.85
CA GLN A 106 -6.92 -7.27 10.13
C GLN A 106 -8.02 -6.94 11.15
N GLU A 107 -7.74 -6.03 12.09
CA GLU A 107 -8.68 -5.49 13.06
C GLU A 107 -9.61 -4.41 12.47
N GLY A 108 -9.44 -4.08 11.18
CA GLY A 108 -10.25 -3.08 10.47
C GLY A 108 -9.81 -1.64 10.69
N ILE A 109 -8.63 -1.42 11.28
CA ILE A 109 -8.06 -0.09 11.51
C ILE A 109 -7.34 0.35 10.22
N ASN A 110 -8.09 0.98 9.31
CA ASN A 110 -7.61 1.39 7.99
C ASN A 110 -7.47 2.92 7.85
N GLN A 111 -7.32 3.65 8.95
CA GLN A 111 -7.58 5.10 9.06
C GLN A 111 -6.95 5.98 7.97
N TYR A 112 -5.76 5.64 7.47
CA TYR A 112 -5.06 6.42 6.44
C TYR A 112 -5.38 5.99 4.99
N LEU A 113 -6.06 4.85 4.83
CA LEU A 113 -6.61 4.33 3.57
C LEU A 113 -8.09 4.68 3.39
N ASP A 114 -8.78 5.11 4.44
CA ASP A 114 -10.15 5.62 4.41
C ASP A 114 -10.16 7.05 3.82
N SER A 115 -9.81 7.16 2.54
CA SER A 115 -9.59 8.44 1.84
C SER A 115 -10.83 9.03 1.15
N ASP A 116 -12.02 8.73 1.65
CA ASP A 116 -13.28 9.32 1.15
C ASP A 116 -13.57 10.68 1.80
#